data_AF-A0A936KM93-F1
#
_entry.id   AF-A0A936KM93-F1
#
_cell.length_a   1.000
_cell.length_b   1.000
_cell.length_c   1.000
_cell.angle_alpha   90.00
_cell.angle_beta   90.00
_cell.angle_gamma   90.00
#
_symmetry.space_group_name_H-M   'P 1'
#
loop_
_entity.id
_entity.type
_entity.pdbx_description
1 polymer ?
#
loop_
_entity_poly.entity_id
_entity_poly.type
_entity_poly.pdbx_seq_one_letter_code
_entity_poly.pdbx_strand_id
1 'polypeptide(L)' 'MDKNNEKFNLNVSSKGEIYITGNFFGTIDFDPDINIEHNLTSLNINKIPDVFILKLTTDGNFNWVKRIGKGFIIFTIIQL' A
#
# COMPACT_ATOMS: atom_id res chain seq x y z
N MET A 1 -9.88 -9.99 -21.47
CA MET A 1 -9.64 -9.76 -20.03
C MET A 1 -9.89 -8.28 -19.79
N ASP A 2 -10.91 -7.99 -18.99
CA ASP A 2 -11.43 -6.64 -18.77
C ASP A 2 -10.39 -5.76 -18.08
N LYS A 3 -10.16 -4.54 -18.60
CA LYS A 3 -9.10 -3.61 -18.16
C LYS A 3 -9.47 -2.85 -16.88
N ASN A 4 -10.57 -3.19 -16.22
CA ASN A 4 -11.22 -2.38 -15.18
C ASN A 4 -11.13 -2.95 -13.75
N ASN A 5 -10.28 -3.94 -13.47
CA ASN A 5 -10.23 -4.61 -12.17
C ASN A 5 -9.01 -4.23 -11.31
N GLU A 6 -8.71 -2.94 -11.18
CA GLU A 6 -7.91 -2.49 -10.02
C GLU A 6 -8.80 -2.51 -8.78
N LYS A 7 -8.89 -3.68 -8.13
CA LYS A 7 -9.64 -3.86 -6.88
C LYS A 7 -8.82 -3.32 -5.72
N PHE A 8 -9.12 -2.09 -5.30
CA PHE A 8 -8.70 -1.57 -4.01
C PHE A 8 -9.74 -1.95 -2.95
N ASN A 9 -9.30 -2.48 -1.80
CA ASN A 9 -10.18 -2.72 -0.66
C ASN A 9 -9.87 -1.71 0.44
N LEU A 10 -10.92 -1.10 0.97
CA LEU A 10 -10.88 -0.19 2.11
C LEU A 10 -11.58 -0.87 3.28
N ASN A 11 -10.91 -0.94 4.43
CA ASN A 11 -11.52 -1.41 5.66
C ASN A 11 -11.21 -0.43 6.80
N VAL A 12 -12.19 -0.20 7.68
CA VAL A 12 -12.06 0.66 8.85
C VAL A 12 -12.24 -0.22 10.08
N SER A 13 -11.24 -0.23 10.97
CA SER A 13 -11.31 -0.99 12.22
C SER A 13 -12.27 -0.34 13.21
N SER A 14 -12.77 -1.10 14.19
CA SER A 14 -13.62 -0.57 15.27
C SER A 14 -12.92 0.47 16.16
N LYS A 15 -11.60 0.60 16.03
CA LYS A 15 -10.77 1.62 16.70
C LYS A 15 -10.50 2.84 15.80
N GLY A 16 -11.12 2.89 14.61
CA GLY A 16 -10.98 3.99 13.65
C GLY A 16 -9.70 3.96 12.81
N GLU A 17 -8.94 2.87 12.85
CA GLU A 17 -7.77 2.73 11.99
C GLU A 17 -8.20 2.43 10.55
N ILE A 18 -7.65 3.17 9.59
CA ILE A 18 -7.98 3.03 8.18
C ILE A 18 -6.91 2.19 7.50
N TYR A 19 -7.34 1.11 6.83
CA TYR A 19 -6.46 0.25 6.04
C TYR A 19 -6.91 0.24 4.58
N ILE A 20 -5.96 0.58 3.70
CA ILE A 20 -6.15 0.55 2.25
C ILE A 20 -5.22 -0.51 1.68
N THR A 21 -5.76 -1.37 0.83
CA THR A 21 -4.97 -2.39 0.14
C THR A 21 -5.23 -2.34 -1.35
N GLY A 22 -4.21 -2.68 -2.14
CA GLY A 22 -4.33 -2.71 -3.59
C GLY A 22 -3.06 -3.14 -4.26
N ASN A 23 -3.06 -3.03 -5.57
CA ASN A 23 -1.92 -3.32 -6.43
C ASN A 23 -1.37 -2.01 -6.97
N PHE A 24 -0.05 -1.92 -7.17
CA PHE A 24 0.56 -0.75 -7.81
C PHE A 24 1.73 -1.11 -8.73
N PHE A 25 1.90 -0.26 -9.74
CA PHE A 25 3.04 -0.24 -10.64
C PHE A 25 3.81 1.07 -10.49
N GLY A 26 5.10 1.03 -10.78
CA GLY A 26 5.94 2.22 -10.73
C GLY A 26 6.18 2.73 -9.31
N THR A 27 6.53 4.00 -9.21
CA THR A 27 6.67 4.72 -7.94
C THR A 27 5.37 5.43 -7.65
N ILE A 28 4.81 5.18 -6.47
CA ILE A 28 3.61 5.85 -5.97
C ILE A 28 3.93 6.47 -4.61
N ASP A 29 3.46 7.70 -4.41
CA ASP A 29 3.37 8.34 -3.11
C ASP A 29 2.14 7.86 -2.36
N PHE A 30 2.34 7.41 -1.13
CA PHE A 30 1.28 6.89 -0.26
C PHE A 30 0.91 7.85 0.87
N ASP A 31 1.53 9.03 0.97
CA ASP A 31 1.08 10.09 1.88
C ASP A 31 0.00 10.96 1.24
N PRO A 32 -1.15 11.18 1.90
CA PRO A 32 -2.14 12.16 1.44
C PRO A 32 -1.71 13.63 1.58
N ASP A 33 -0.69 13.95 2.38
CA ASP A 33 -0.16 15.32 2.51
C ASP A 33 0.63 15.72 1.26
N ILE A 34 0.23 16.81 0.61
CA ILE A 34 0.85 17.31 -0.61
C ILE A 34 2.31 17.80 -0.44
N ASN A 35 2.76 17.98 0.81
CA ASN A 35 4.08 18.52 1.14
C ASN A 35 5.06 17.45 1.62
N ILE A 36 4.61 16.22 1.83
CA ILE A 36 5.41 15.12 2.37
C ILE A 36 5.25 13.92 1.44
N GLU A 37 6.36 13.34 0.99
CA GLU A 37 6.31 12.17 0.12
C GLU A 37 6.68 10.90 0.89
N HIS A 38 5.85 9.87 0.77
CA HIS A 38 6.14 8.49 1.20
C HIS A 38 6.06 7.52 0.03
N ASN A 39 7.08 7.62 -0.83
CA ASN A 39 7.18 6.85 -2.06
C ASN A 39 7.56 5.38 -1.83
N LEU A 40 6.85 4.46 -2.49
CA LEU A 40 7.32 3.10 -2.75
C LEU A 40 7.39 2.84 -4.25
N THR A 41 8.43 2.13 -4.68
CA THR A 41 8.58 1.67 -6.06
C THR A 41 8.30 0.17 -6.15
N SER A 42 7.41 -0.23 -7.06
CA SER A 42 7.16 -1.64 -7.38
C SER A 42 8.41 -2.28 -8.00
N LEU A 43 8.76 -3.50 -7.57
CA LEU A 43 9.94 -4.23 -8.07
C LEU A 43 9.79 -4.67 -9.53
N ASN A 44 8.56 -4.92 -9.98
CA ASN A 44 8.28 -5.46 -11.30
C ASN A 44 7.40 -4.51 -12.11
N ILE A 45 7.90 -3.27 -12.27
CA ILE A 45 7.23 -2.13 -12.90
C ILE A 45 6.52 -2.44 -14.24
N ASN A 46 6.98 -3.44 -15.00
CA ASN A 46 6.48 -3.74 -16.34
C ASN A 46 5.79 -5.11 -16.49
N LYS A 47 5.60 -5.88 -15.41
CA LYS A 47 5.09 -7.26 -15.51
C LYS A 47 4.02 -7.62 -14.50
N ILE A 48 4.29 -7.41 -13.21
CA ILE A 48 3.39 -7.84 -12.12
C ILE A 48 3.38 -6.71 -11.10
N PRO A 49 2.21 -6.16 -10.74
CA PRO A 49 2.16 -5.13 -9.73
C PRO A 49 2.52 -5.72 -8.37
N ASP A 50 3.13 -4.91 -7.52
CA ASP A 50 3.26 -5.31 -6.12
C ASP A 50 1.96 -4.97 -5.38
N VAL A 51 1.65 -5.73 -4.33
CA VAL A 51 0.54 -5.40 -3.43
C VAL A 51 1.05 -4.37 -2.42
N PHE A 52 0.16 -3.51 -1.92
CA PHE A 52 0.45 -2.67 -0.77
C PHE A 52 -0.59 -2.83 0.34
N ILE A 53 -0.16 -2.49 1.55
CA ILE A 53 -1.03 -2.18 2.69
C ILE A 53 -0.62 -0.80 3.17
N LEU A 54 -1.56 0.14 3.14
CA LEU A 54 -1.43 1.49 3.66
C LEU A 54 -2.27 1.60 4.93
N LYS A 55 -1.66 2.07 6.02
CA LYS A 55 -2.34 2.44 7.24
C LYS A 55 -2.35 3.96 7.36
N LEU A 56 -3.53 4.52 7.62
CA LEU A 56 -3.72 5.92 7.97
C LEU A 56 -4.22 6.04 9.41
N THR A 57 -4.06 7.22 10.00
CA THR A 57 -4.76 7.62 11.22
C THR A 57 -6.26 7.80 10.94
N THR A 58 -7.06 7.97 12.00
CA THR A 58 -8.50 8.29 11.90
C THR A 58 -8.78 9.54 11.08
N ASP A 59 -7.84 10.49 11.08
CA ASP A 59 -7.96 11.77 10.40
C ASP A 59 -7.48 11.69 8.93
N GLY A 60 -7.08 10.50 8.47
CA GLY A 60 -6.57 10.29 7.12
C GLY A 60 -5.09 10.61 6.94
N ASN A 61 -4.35 10.92 8.01
CA ASN A 61 -2.92 11.21 7.91
C ASN A 61 -2.11 9.91 7.74
N PHE A 62 -1.00 9.99 7.01
CA PHE A 62 -0.09 8.86 6.82
C PHE A 62 0.42 8.30 8.16
N ASN A 63 0.46 6.97 8.26
CA ASN A 63 1.09 6.27 9.38
C ASN A 63 2.22 5.38 8.86
N TRP A 64 1.90 4.43 7.98
CA TRP A 64 2.90 3.64 7.27
C TRP A 64 2.33 3.01 6.01
N VAL A 65 3.21 2.67 5.07
CA VAL A 65 2.90 1.80 3.93
C VAL A 65 3.88 0.62 3.88
N LYS A 66 3.36 -0.55 3.50
CA LYS A 66 4.16 -1.75 3.25
C LYS A 66 3.87 -2.30 1.86
N ARG A 67 4.92 -2.56 1.10
CA ARG A 67 4.87 -3.30 -0.17
C ARG A 67 5.02 -4.79 0.08
N ILE A 68 4.14 -5.57 -0.54
CA ILE A 68 4.16 -7.03 -0.57
C ILE A 68 4.33 -7.44 -2.04
N GLY A 69 5.58 -7.70 -2.42
CA GLY A 69 5.95 -8.09 -3.78
C GLY A 69 6.38 -9.55 -3.88
N LYS A 70 6.38 -10.10 -5.09
CA LYS A 70 6.76 -11.51 -5.35
C LYS A 70 8.28 -11.77 -5.24
N GLY A 71 9.10 -10.73 -5.11
CA GLY A 71 10.55 -10.81 -4.99
C GLY A 71 11.00 -10.85 -3.54
N PHE A 72 11.22 -12.06 -3.01
CA PHE A 72 11.82 -12.35 -1.70
C PHE A 72 11.05 -11.86 -0.48
N ILE A 73 10.32 -12.78 0.13
CA ILE A 73 10.00 -12.72 1.57
C ILE A 73 11.33 -12.89 2.31
N ILE A 74 11.99 -11.78 2.66
CA ILE A 74 12.88 -11.81 3.82
C ILE A 74 11.91 -11.83 4.99
N PHE A 75 11.94 -12.90 5.78
CA PHE A 75 11.11 -13.04 6.98
C PHE A 75 11.50 -11.96 8.00
N THR A 76 10.98 -10.75 7.86
CA THR A 76 10.93 -9.80 8.96
C THR A 76 9.72 -10.19 9.78
N ILE A 77 9.98 -10.84 10.91
CA ILE A 77 9.01 -11.05 11.97
C ILE A 77 8.42 -9.67 12.29
N ILE A 78 7.15 -9.47 11.92
CA ILE A 78 6.36 -8.39 12.51
C ILE A 78 6.09 -8.89 13.93
N GLN A 79 6.90 -8.44 14.88
CA GLN A 79 6.54 -8.58 16.29
C GLN A 79 5.26 -7.77 16.49
N LEU A 80 4.19 -8.45 16.92
CA LEU A 80 3.01 -7.82 17.50
C LEU A 80 3.33 -7.35 18.92
#